data_AF-A0A9W6J103-F1
#
_entry.id   AF-A0A9W6J103-F1
#
_cell.length_a   1.000
_cell.length_b   1.000
_cell.length_c   1.000
_cell.angle_alpha   90.00
_cell.angle_beta   90.00
_cell.angle_gamma   90.00
#
_symmetry.space_group_name_H-M   'P 1'
#
loop_
_entity.id
_entity.type
_entity.pdbx_description
1 polymer ?
#
loop_
_entity_poly.entity_id
_entity_poly.type
_entity_poly.pdbx_seq_one_letter_code
_entity_poly.pdbx_strand_id
1 'polypeptide(L)'
;MVDNHRRPGAVEPTRARALVVEARFYDEIADALLEGATGYLEKAGATFDVVTVNGALELPSTIAILLDAAAEKGEPYDAAIALGCVIRGETTHYEIVSNESARALMELSVARKLPLGNGILTVENEAQAFARARVSEMDKGGGAAEAALAVLRLKRRAEG
;
A
#
# COMPACT_ATOMS: atom_id res chain seq x y z
N MET A 1 15.29 13.69 6.40
CA MET A 1 13.81 13.81 6.45
C MET A 1 13.41 14.76 5.34
N VAL A 2 12.74 14.27 4.29
CA VAL A 2 11.97 15.18 3.44
C VAL A 2 10.61 15.26 4.10
N ASP A 3 10.44 16.28 4.92
CA ASP A 3 9.14 16.64 5.44
C ASP A 3 8.33 17.25 4.29
N ASN A 4 7.55 16.41 3.61
CA ASN A 4 6.67 16.84 2.54
C ASN A 4 5.27 17.03 3.12
N HIS A 5 5.09 18.09 3.93
CA HIS A 5 3.77 18.60 4.28
C HIS A 5 3.08 19.13 3.00
N ARG A 6 2.60 18.21 2.17
CA ARG A 6 1.74 18.50 1.04
C ARG A 6 0.35 18.77 1.63
N ARG A 7 -0.20 19.96 1.36
CA ARG A 7 -1.59 20.26 1.70
C ARG A 7 -2.48 19.23 0.98
N PRO A 8 -3.50 18.64 1.64
CA PRO A 8 -4.40 17.73 0.97
C PRO A 8 -5.13 18.50 -0.13
N GLY A 9 -4.78 18.22 -1.39
CA GLY A 9 -5.60 18.59 -2.53
C GLY A 9 -6.91 17.81 -2.49
N ALA A 10 -7.94 18.29 -3.19
CA ALA A 10 -9.17 17.52 -3.32
C ALA A 10 -8.87 16.13 -3.91
N VAL A 11 -9.43 15.07 -3.32
CA VAL A 11 -9.26 13.70 -3.80
C VAL A 11 -9.95 13.60 -5.17
N GLU A 12 -9.16 13.36 -6.22
CA GLU A 12 -9.69 13.21 -7.57
C GLU A 12 -10.33 11.83 -7.76
N PRO A 13 -11.57 11.74 -8.26
CA PRO A 13 -12.22 10.47 -8.53
C PRO A 13 -11.46 9.65 -9.58
N THR A 14 -11.30 8.35 -9.33
CA THR A 14 -10.67 7.42 -10.29
C THR A 14 -11.60 6.32 -10.76
N ARG A 15 -12.63 5.97 -9.99
CA ARG A 15 -13.46 4.75 -10.22
C ARG A 15 -12.60 3.49 -10.43
N ALA A 16 -11.44 3.45 -9.79
CA ALA A 16 -10.52 2.33 -9.89
C ALA A 16 -11.10 1.11 -9.14
N ARG A 17 -10.73 -0.09 -9.57
CA ARG A 17 -10.81 -1.28 -8.73
C ARG A 17 -9.42 -1.59 -8.17
N ALA A 18 -9.24 -1.45 -6.87
CA ALA A 18 -7.96 -1.61 -6.20
C ALA A 18 -7.87 -2.94 -5.44
N LEU A 19 -6.68 -3.52 -5.38
CA LEU A 19 -6.36 -4.64 -4.50
C LEU A 19 -5.57 -4.12 -3.30
N VAL A 20 -6.11 -4.24 -2.09
CA VAL A 20 -5.39 -3.95 -0.85
C VAL A 20 -4.92 -5.28 -0.26
N VAL A 21 -3.61 -5.44 -0.03
CA VAL A 21 -3.05 -6.59 0.68
C VAL A 21 -2.37 -6.10 1.94
N GLU A 22 -2.79 -6.60 3.10
CA GLU A 22 -2.27 -6.21 4.40
C GLU A 22 -1.55 -7.36 5.11
N ALA A 23 -0.39 -7.05 5.69
CA ALA A 23 0.36 -7.94 6.56
C ALA A 23 0.06 -7.62 8.03
N ARG A 24 -0.62 -8.52 8.73
CA ARG A 24 -1.10 -8.31 10.11
C ARG A 24 -0.21 -8.99 11.15
N PHE A 25 0.98 -8.44 11.37
CA PHE A 25 1.80 -8.83 12.52
C PHE A 25 1.50 -8.01 13.79
N TYR A 26 0.98 -6.78 13.61
CA TYR A 26 0.59 -5.86 14.68
C TYR A 26 -0.82 -5.32 14.39
N ASP A 27 -1.84 -5.86 15.07
CA ASP A 27 -3.25 -5.62 14.70
C ASP A 27 -3.65 -4.15 14.73
N GLU A 28 -3.36 -3.42 15.81
CA GLU A 28 -3.78 -2.01 15.93
C GLU A 28 -3.09 -1.09 14.92
N ILE A 29 -1.85 -1.41 14.53
CA ILE A 29 -1.12 -0.67 13.49
C ILE A 29 -1.68 -1.02 12.11
N ALA A 30 -2.01 -2.29 11.87
CA ALA A 30 -2.64 -2.72 10.62
C ALA A 30 -4.01 -2.07 10.44
N ASP A 31 -4.83 -2.02 11.49
CA ASP A 31 -6.14 -1.36 11.46
C ASP A 31 -6.01 0.13 11.11
N ALA A 32 -5.07 0.83 11.73
CA ALA A 32 -4.82 2.25 11.42
C ALA A 32 -4.33 2.48 9.98
N LEU A 33 -3.45 1.61 9.45
CA LEU A 33 -3.02 1.67 8.05
C LEU A 33 -4.18 1.38 7.09
N LEU A 34 -5.00 0.38 7.41
CA LEU A 34 -6.14 0.00 6.59
C LEU A 34 -7.18 1.11 6.57
N GLU A 35 -7.52 1.70 7.73
CA GLU A 35 -8.43 2.84 7.86
C GLU A 35 -8.03 4.00 6.94
N GLY A 36 -6.76 4.38 6.96
CA GLY A 36 -6.23 5.43 6.08
C GLY A 36 -6.36 5.08 4.60
N ALA A 37 -5.94 3.86 4.23
CA ALA A 37 -5.97 3.42 2.84
C ALA A 37 -7.40 3.34 2.28
N THR A 38 -8.31 2.67 2.98
CA THR A 38 -9.71 2.50 2.55
C THR A 38 -10.44 3.84 2.58
N GLY A 39 -10.22 4.67 3.60
CA GLY A 39 -10.80 6.01 3.68
C GLY A 39 -10.38 6.92 2.52
N TYR A 40 -9.14 6.79 2.01
CA TYR A 40 -8.72 7.51 0.80
C TYR A 40 -9.37 6.92 -0.47
N LEU A 41 -9.41 5.59 -0.60
CA LEU A 41 -10.01 4.91 -1.76
C LEU A 41 -11.51 5.24 -1.90
N GLU A 42 -12.25 5.24 -0.80
CA GLU A 42 -13.67 5.63 -0.75
C GLU A 42 -13.88 7.07 -1.21
N LYS A 43 -13.06 8.01 -0.70
CA LYS A 43 -13.10 9.43 -1.14
C LYS A 43 -12.79 9.58 -2.63
N ALA A 44 -11.98 8.69 -3.20
CA ALA A 44 -11.67 8.65 -4.63
C ALA A 44 -12.73 7.92 -5.47
N GLY A 45 -13.81 7.44 -4.85
CA GLY A 45 -14.86 6.65 -5.52
C GLY A 45 -14.34 5.34 -6.12
N ALA A 46 -13.26 4.79 -5.55
CA ALA A 46 -12.73 3.49 -5.95
C ALA A 46 -13.50 2.36 -5.25
N THR A 47 -13.51 1.19 -5.88
CA THR A 47 -13.89 -0.08 -5.23
C THR A 47 -12.62 -0.84 -4.87
N PHE A 48 -12.66 -1.69 -3.85
CA PHE A 48 -11.49 -2.44 -3.45
C PHE A 48 -11.82 -3.75 -2.76
N ASP A 49 -10.92 -4.71 -2.93
CA ASP A 49 -10.86 -5.95 -2.18
C ASP A 49 -9.71 -5.87 -1.16
N VAL A 50 -9.92 -6.43 0.04
CA VAL A 50 -8.90 -6.49 1.10
C VAL A 50 -8.52 -7.96 1.33
N VAL A 51 -7.22 -8.24 1.28
CA VAL A 51 -6.66 -9.57 1.56
C VAL A 51 -5.61 -9.48 2.65
N THR A 52 -5.73 -10.34 3.65
CA THR A 52 -4.80 -10.41 4.78
C THR A 52 -3.78 -11.52 4.58
N VAL A 53 -2.51 -11.22 4.89
CA VAL A 53 -1.40 -12.18 4.97
C VAL A 53 -0.67 -12.06 6.31
N ASN A 54 0.17 -13.05 6.61
CA ASN A 54 0.85 -13.13 7.91
C ASN A 54 1.96 -12.08 8.07
N GLY A 55 2.74 -11.80 7.02
CA GLY A 55 3.92 -10.94 7.10
C GLY A 55 4.18 -10.14 5.84
N ALA A 56 5.13 -9.21 5.93
CA ALA A 56 5.43 -8.28 4.85
C ALA A 56 6.10 -8.95 3.64
N LEU A 57 6.83 -10.06 3.86
CA LEU A 57 7.49 -10.83 2.80
C LEU A 57 6.50 -11.48 1.83
N GLU A 58 5.27 -11.77 2.29
CA GLU A 58 4.23 -12.39 1.47
C GLU A 58 3.47 -11.37 0.61
N LEU A 59 3.59 -10.07 0.88
CA LEU A 59 2.86 -9.02 0.15
C LEU A 59 3.14 -9.03 -1.37
N PRO A 60 4.40 -9.04 -1.85
CA PRO A 60 4.67 -8.95 -3.29
C PRO A 60 4.13 -10.15 -4.07
N SER A 61 4.35 -11.37 -3.56
CA SER A 61 3.89 -12.60 -4.22
C SER A 61 2.37 -12.70 -4.20
N THR A 62 1.72 -12.37 -3.09
CA THR A 62 0.26 -12.37 -2.98
C THR A 62 -0.38 -11.37 -3.95
N ILE A 63 0.16 -10.16 -4.05
CA ILE A 63 -0.30 -9.17 -5.03
C ILE A 63 -0.16 -9.72 -6.44
N ALA A 64 1.00 -10.27 -6.81
CA ALA A 64 1.21 -10.82 -8.15
C ALA A 64 0.19 -11.93 -8.50
N ILE A 65 0.01 -12.89 -7.59
CA ILE A 65 -0.93 -14.02 -7.77
C ILE A 65 -2.36 -13.53 -7.98
N LEU A 66 -2.82 -12.59 -7.14
CA LEU A 66 -4.20 -12.11 -7.19
C LEU A 66 -4.47 -11.19 -8.37
N LEU A 67 -3.48 -10.44 -8.84
CA LEU A 67 -3.59 -9.66 -10.07
C LEU A 67 -3.81 -10.59 -11.28
N ASP A 68 -3.01 -11.66 -11.38
CA ASP A 68 -3.13 -12.63 -12.48
C ASP A 68 -4.48 -13.35 -12.43
N ALA A 69 -4.85 -13.86 -11.26
CA ALA A 69 -6.13 -14.56 -11.08
C ALA A 69 -7.36 -13.68 -11.38
N ALA A 70 -7.30 -12.39 -11.07
CA ALA A 70 -8.39 -11.46 -11.33
C ALA A 70 -8.47 -11.09 -12.82
N ALA A 71 -7.32 -10.91 -13.48
CA ALA A 71 -7.26 -10.68 -14.92
C ALA A 71 -7.81 -11.89 -15.72
N GLU A 72 -7.47 -13.12 -15.32
CA GLU A 72 -7.99 -14.35 -15.94
C GLU A 72 -9.52 -14.49 -15.82
N LYS A 73 -10.10 -13.96 -14.74
CA LYS A 73 -11.55 -13.92 -14.52
C LYS A 73 -12.27 -12.80 -15.26
N GLY A 74 -11.55 -11.95 -15.99
CA GLY A 74 -12.11 -10.78 -16.68
C GLY A 74 -12.42 -9.60 -15.75
N GLU A 75 -11.88 -9.62 -14.53
CA GLU A 75 -12.07 -8.59 -13.51
C GLU A 75 -10.68 -8.07 -13.07
N PRO A 76 -9.90 -7.40 -13.93
CA PRO A 76 -8.58 -6.92 -13.55
C PRO A 76 -8.64 -5.83 -12.47
N TYR A 77 -7.61 -5.75 -11.64
CA TYR A 77 -7.40 -4.60 -10.77
C TYR A 77 -6.61 -3.51 -11.50
N ASP A 78 -6.97 -2.24 -11.24
CA ASP A 78 -6.30 -1.07 -11.78
C ASP A 78 -5.05 -0.67 -10.98
N ALA A 79 -5.05 -0.97 -9.67
CA ALA A 79 -4.00 -0.56 -8.73
C ALA A 79 -3.88 -1.56 -7.58
N ALA A 80 -2.71 -1.58 -6.93
CA ALA A 80 -2.46 -2.37 -5.73
C ALA A 80 -1.94 -1.49 -4.58
N ILE A 81 -2.31 -1.82 -3.35
CA ILE A 81 -1.82 -1.17 -2.12
C ILE A 81 -1.28 -2.27 -1.21
N ALA A 82 -0.01 -2.18 -0.85
CA ALA A 82 0.65 -3.09 0.09
C ALA A 82 0.76 -2.40 1.46
N LEU A 83 0.15 -2.97 2.49
CA LEU A 83 0.15 -2.43 3.85
C LEU A 83 0.86 -3.39 4.80
N GLY A 84 1.66 -2.87 5.73
CA GLY A 84 2.30 -3.69 6.74
C GLY A 84 3.17 -2.86 7.68
N CYS A 85 3.71 -3.51 8.71
CA CYS A 85 4.64 -2.87 9.63
C CYS A 85 5.75 -3.84 10.04
N VAL A 86 6.98 -3.36 10.00
CA VAL A 86 8.20 -4.05 10.41
C VAL A 86 8.87 -3.15 11.45
N ILE A 87 8.90 -3.62 12.69
CA ILE A 87 9.53 -2.92 13.82
C ILE A 87 10.88 -3.57 14.09
N ARG A 88 11.94 -2.78 14.27
CA ARG A 88 13.29 -3.30 14.56
C ARG A 88 13.27 -4.15 15.84
N GLY A 89 13.78 -5.38 15.70
CA GLY A 89 14.11 -6.28 16.80
C GLY A 89 15.62 -6.41 17.01
N GLU A 90 16.03 -7.51 17.62
CA GLU A 90 17.43 -7.75 18.00
C GLU A 90 18.31 -8.31 16.88
N THR A 91 17.72 -8.75 15.77
CA THR A 91 18.42 -9.48 14.70
C THR A 91 18.29 -8.79 13.36
N THR A 92 19.12 -9.22 12.40
CA THR A 92 19.10 -8.76 11.01
C THR A 92 17.83 -9.17 10.23
N HIS A 93 16.92 -9.90 10.87
CA HIS A 93 15.61 -10.22 10.28
C HIS A 93 14.84 -8.96 9.91
N TYR A 94 15.01 -7.86 10.67
CA TYR A 94 14.44 -6.56 10.34
C TYR A 94 14.85 -6.12 8.93
N GLU A 95 16.15 -6.08 8.62
CA GLU A 95 16.67 -5.67 7.32
C GLU A 95 16.19 -6.60 6.20
N ILE A 96 16.17 -7.91 6.44
CA ILE A 96 15.70 -8.89 5.45
C ILE A 96 14.23 -8.60 5.10
N VAL A 97 13.36 -8.51 6.10
CA VAL A 97 11.93 -8.29 5.86
C VAL A 97 11.68 -6.90 5.26
N SER A 98 12.28 -5.84 5.81
CA SER A 98 12.05 -4.48 5.34
C SER A 98 12.55 -4.27 3.90
N ASN A 99 13.78 -4.69 3.61
CA ASN A 99 14.44 -4.38 2.35
C ASN A 99 13.92 -5.27 1.22
N GLU A 100 13.78 -6.58 1.47
CA GLU A 100 13.36 -7.52 0.43
C GLU A 100 11.89 -7.32 0.05
N SER A 101 11.02 -6.99 1.02
CA SER A 101 9.63 -6.65 0.73
C SER A 101 9.54 -5.38 -0.12
N ALA A 102 10.27 -4.32 0.26
CA ALA A 102 10.27 -3.06 -0.50
C ALA A 102 10.86 -3.22 -1.91
N ARG A 103 11.96 -3.97 -2.04
CA ARG A 103 12.60 -4.28 -3.33
C ARG A 103 11.65 -5.05 -4.24
N ALA A 104 11.04 -6.12 -3.75
CA ALA A 104 10.14 -6.95 -4.53
C ALA A 104 8.86 -6.20 -4.96
N LEU A 105 8.29 -5.33 -4.09
CA LEU A 105 7.17 -4.47 -4.48
C LEU A 105 7.55 -3.48 -5.59
N MET A 106 8.74 -2.89 -5.52
CA MET A 106 9.24 -1.98 -6.55
C MET A 106 9.46 -2.70 -7.88
N GLU A 107 10.11 -3.86 -7.85
CA GLU A 107 10.31 -4.71 -9.02
C GLU A 107 8.97 -5.11 -9.66
N LEU A 108 8.00 -5.54 -8.85
CA LEU A 108 6.66 -5.88 -9.32
C LEU A 108 5.97 -4.69 -10.00
N SER A 109 6.04 -3.51 -9.37
CA SER A 109 5.44 -2.28 -9.90
C SER A 109 6.02 -1.90 -11.26
N VAL A 110 7.35 -1.88 -11.39
CA VAL A 110 8.05 -1.51 -12.63
C VAL A 110 7.83 -2.56 -13.71
N ALA A 111 8.07 -3.85 -13.39
CA ALA A 111 7.99 -4.94 -14.37
C ALA A 111 6.58 -5.07 -14.96
N ARG A 112 5.54 -4.86 -14.15
CA ARG A 112 4.14 -4.99 -14.59
C ARG A 112 3.47 -3.68 -14.98
N LYS A 113 4.19 -2.54 -14.93
CA LYS A 113 3.61 -1.19 -15.11
C LYS A 113 2.35 -1.02 -14.23
N LEU A 114 2.45 -1.50 -13.00
CA LEU A 114 1.37 -1.57 -12.04
C LEU A 114 1.42 -0.34 -11.14
N PRO A 115 0.37 0.49 -11.11
CA PRO A 115 0.20 1.50 -10.07
C PRO A 115 0.15 0.82 -8.69
N LEU A 116 1.22 0.95 -7.91
CA LEU A 116 1.38 0.26 -6.63
C LEU A 116 1.77 1.25 -5.53
N GLY A 117 1.00 1.26 -4.44
CA GLY A 117 1.28 2.02 -3.23
C GLY A 117 2.00 1.15 -2.19
N ASN A 118 3.17 1.59 -1.72
CA ASN A 118 3.88 0.94 -0.62
C ASN A 118 3.61 1.67 0.71
N GLY A 119 2.81 1.02 1.55
CA GLY A 119 2.46 1.41 2.92
C GLY A 119 3.14 0.54 3.99
N ILE A 120 4.22 -0.18 3.67
CA ILE A 120 5.02 -0.88 4.68
C ILE A 120 5.76 0.13 5.55
N LEU A 121 5.48 0.12 6.85
CA LEU A 121 6.23 0.87 7.85
C LEU A 121 7.51 0.13 8.21
N THR A 122 8.64 0.81 8.14
CA THR A 122 9.95 0.30 8.58
C THR A 122 10.45 1.23 9.68
N VAL A 123 10.30 0.82 10.93
CA VAL A 123 10.42 1.71 12.09
C VAL A 123 11.24 1.08 13.20
N GLU A 124 11.76 1.92 14.09
CA GLU A 124 12.62 1.49 15.20
C GLU A 124 11.82 1.09 16.45
N ASN A 125 10.55 1.49 16.55
CA ASN A 125 9.68 1.19 17.68
C ASN A 125 8.19 1.42 17.35
N GLU A 126 7.33 0.96 18.26
CA GLU A 126 5.88 1.04 18.16
C GLU A 126 5.33 2.49 18.16
N ALA A 127 5.94 3.39 18.93
CA ALA A 127 5.53 4.80 18.93
C ALA A 127 5.71 5.45 17.55
N GLN A 128 6.81 5.13 16.85
CA GLN A 128 7.01 5.55 15.47
C GLN A 128 6.01 4.90 14.50
N ALA A 129 5.62 3.64 14.76
CA ALA A 129 4.63 2.93 13.96
C ALA A 129 3.27 3.63 14.02
N PHE A 130 2.76 3.90 15.23
CA PHE A 130 1.48 4.60 15.41
C PHE A 130 1.49 6.00 14.81
N ALA A 131 2.57 6.77 15.03
CA ALA A 131 2.67 8.11 14.46
C ALA A 131 2.62 8.12 12.93
N ARG A 132 3.10 7.04 12.30
CA ARG A 132 3.05 6.85 10.85
C ARG A 132 1.72 6.29 10.37
N ALA A 133 1.10 5.39 11.13
CA ALA A 133 -0.10 4.67 10.71
C ALA A 133 -1.36 5.51 10.83
N ARG A 134 -1.53 6.24 11.95
CA ARG A 134 -2.79 6.90 12.29
C ARG A 134 -3.18 7.98 11.29
N VAL A 135 -4.46 7.97 10.91
CA VAL A 135 -5.09 8.96 10.04
C VAL A 135 -4.98 10.38 10.62
N SER A 136 -5.03 10.51 11.94
CA SER A 136 -4.89 11.80 12.64
C SER A 136 -3.46 12.35 12.66
N GLU A 137 -2.48 11.55 12.24
CA GLU A 137 -1.06 11.90 12.26
C GLU A 137 -0.50 11.92 10.83
N MET A 138 0.36 10.98 10.45
CA MET A 138 0.97 10.98 9.11
C MET A 138 0.20 10.18 8.06
N ASP A 139 -0.82 9.40 8.45
CA ASP A 139 -1.70 8.64 7.55
C ASP A 139 -0.96 7.90 6.41
N LYS A 140 0.01 7.06 6.76
CA LYS A 140 0.83 6.38 5.74
C LYS A 140 0.01 5.41 4.88
N GLY A 141 -1.07 4.85 5.43
CA GLY A 141 -2.03 4.03 4.70
C GLY A 141 -2.74 4.83 3.60
N GLY A 142 -3.32 5.98 3.95
CA GLY A 142 -3.95 6.89 2.99
C GLY A 142 -2.96 7.41 1.95
N GLY A 143 -1.75 7.77 2.39
CA GLY A 143 -0.67 8.19 1.49
C GLY A 143 -0.23 7.10 0.49
N ALA A 144 -0.29 5.81 0.87
CA ALA A 144 -0.01 4.70 -0.04
C ALA A 144 -1.12 4.56 -1.11
N ALA A 145 -2.39 4.66 -0.71
CA ALA A 145 -3.52 4.66 -1.64
C ALA A 145 -3.49 5.87 -2.58
N GLU A 146 -3.17 7.07 -2.07
CA GLU A 146 -2.97 8.28 -2.87
C GLU A 146 -1.89 8.06 -3.94
N ALA A 147 -0.73 7.54 -3.54
CA ALA A 147 0.38 7.30 -4.46
C ALA A 147 -0.01 6.33 -5.58
N ALA A 148 -0.69 5.22 -5.25
CA ALA A 148 -1.16 4.24 -6.23
C ALA A 148 -2.13 4.88 -7.23
N LEU A 149 -3.14 5.61 -6.74
CA LEU A 149 -4.13 6.24 -7.60
C LEU A 149 -3.55 7.41 -8.42
N ALA A 150 -2.54 8.12 -7.91
CA ALA A 150 -1.84 9.14 -8.68
C ALA A 150 -1.10 8.57 -9.89
N VAL A 151 -0.40 7.45 -9.72
CA VAL A 151 0.25 6.74 -10.84
C VAL A 151 -0.78 6.20 -11.82
N LEU A 152 -1.90 5.66 -11.33
CA LEU A 152 -3.00 5.20 -12.19
C LEU A 152 -3.55 6.32 -13.08
N ARG A 153 -3.76 7.52 -12.52
CA ARG A 153 -4.21 8.69 -13.30
C ARG A 153 -3.22 9.04 -14.41
N LEU A 154 -1.91 9.02 -14.11
CA LEU A 154 -0.87 9.28 -15.11
C LEU A 154 -0.84 8.20 -16.19
N LYS A 155 -0.95 6.92 -15.80
CA LYS A 155 -1.01 5.79 -16.72
C LYS A 155 -2.18 5.93 -17.71
N ARG A 156 -3.40 6.14 -17.20
CA ARG A 156 -4.60 6.31 -18.03
C ARG A 156 -4.50 7.53 -18.97
N ARG A 157 -3.87 8.62 -18.53
CA ARG A 157 -3.62 9.79 -19.37
C ARG A 157 -2.62 9.51 -20.50
N ALA A 158 -1.68 8.59 -20.31
CA ALA A 158 -0.70 8.23 -21.34
C ALA A 158 -1.25 7.18 -22.33
N GLU A 159 -2.27 6.42 -21.94
CA GLU A 159 -2.93 5.39 -22.77
C GLU A 159 -4.08 5.93 -23.63
N GLY A 160 -4.64 7.09 -23.27
CA GLY A 160 -5.66 7.82 -24.05
C GLY A 160 -5.09 9.05 -24.75
#